data_AF-A0A6N0HY89-F1
#
_entry.id   AF-A0A6N0HY89-F1
#
_cell.length_a   1.000
_cell.length_b   1.000
_cell.length_c   1.000
_cell.angle_alpha   90.00
_cell.angle_beta   90.00
_cell.angle_gamma   90.00
#
_symmetry.space_group_name_H-M   'P 1'
#
loop_
_entity.id
_entity.type
_entity.pdbx_description
1 polymer ?
#
loop_
_entity_poly.entity_id
_entity_poly.type
_entity_poly.pdbx_seq_one_letter_code
_entity_poly.pdbx_strand_id
1 'polypeptide(L)'
;MAEKNTPKKSEAQYLKDPAQIRSILKRIQESHALLSLSLPNSKGTYSSSLINVIHDDETDVVELDELTPSIGHDHFIKSREARVYAKLNGVDVRFSCHLKGIKRSDDGYLSYVIDLPRPVEYHELRSYFRVPISLASNIQVTIELEAHHVTALISDISQGGFGAVITDSVVNVSIGDVYPCTIQLSKKEKIECSIEIRNSRINDFTDKQHIGAQFHKLTRAQELRISNQTAQLQREMIRKNLSV
;
A
#
# COMPACT_ATOMS: atom_id res chain seq x y z
N MET A 1 -1.08 35.03 -13.44
CA MET A 1 -0.04 34.15 -12.86
C MET A 1 -0.74 32.94 -12.27
N ALA A 2 -0.60 31.77 -12.88
CA ALA A 2 -1.22 30.54 -12.37
C ALA A 2 -0.29 29.89 -11.34
N GLU A 3 -0.74 29.76 -10.10
CA GLU A 3 -0.04 29.01 -9.06
C GLU A 3 0.12 27.55 -9.49
N LYS A 4 1.37 27.12 -9.61
CA LYS A 4 1.73 25.72 -9.80
C LYS A 4 1.34 24.96 -8.55
N ASN A 5 0.23 24.22 -8.62
CA ASN A 5 -0.19 23.28 -7.59
C ASN A 5 0.77 22.08 -7.59
N THR A 6 1.90 22.26 -6.94
CA THR A 6 2.90 21.21 -6.74
C THR A 6 2.36 20.28 -5.66
N PRO A 7 2.20 18.95 -5.89
CA PRO A 7 1.67 18.06 -4.87
C PRO A 7 2.58 18.09 -3.64
N LYS A 8 2.03 18.62 -2.54
CA LYS A 8 2.70 18.75 -1.25
C LYS A 8 3.13 17.34 -0.81
N LYS A 9 4.43 17.15 -0.56
CA LYS A 9 4.98 15.91 0.02
C LYS A 9 4.20 15.64 1.32
N SER A 10 3.40 14.58 1.34
CA SER A 10 2.59 14.21 2.50
C SER A 10 3.53 13.85 3.64
N GLU A 11 3.52 14.64 4.72
CA GLU A 11 4.21 14.33 5.97
C GLU A 11 3.35 13.36 6.80
N ALA A 12 3.99 12.47 7.54
CA ALA A 12 3.27 11.58 8.44
C ALA A 12 2.55 12.40 9.52
N GLN A 13 1.25 12.17 9.68
CA GLN A 13 0.44 12.83 10.69
C GLN A 13 0.43 11.97 11.95
N TYR A 14 0.75 12.55 13.11
CA TYR A 14 0.63 11.87 14.40
C TYR A 14 -0.73 12.18 15.03
N LEU A 15 -1.63 11.21 14.95
CA LEU A 15 -2.97 11.29 15.49
C LEU A 15 -2.92 11.03 16.99
N LYS A 16 -3.52 11.96 17.75
CA LYS A 16 -3.58 11.90 19.21
C LYS A 16 -5.02 11.92 19.73
N ASP A 17 -6.01 12.17 18.87
CA ASP A 17 -7.41 12.18 19.29
C ASP A 17 -7.95 10.74 19.36
N PRO A 18 -8.44 10.25 20.53
CA PRO A 18 -8.93 8.88 20.68
C PRO A 18 -10.09 8.53 19.75
N ALA A 19 -11.01 9.47 19.49
CA ALA A 19 -12.15 9.21 18.60
C ALA A 19 -11.66 8.98 17.16
N GLN A 20 -10.73 9.81 16.69
CA GLN A 20 -10.09 9.64 15.39
C GLN A 20 -9.30 8.32 15.29
N ILE A 21 -8.54 7.97 16.33
CA ILE A 21 -7.78 6.72 16.40
C ILE A 21 -8.73 5.52 16.30
N ARG A 22 -9.80 5.48 17.09
CA ARG A 22 -10.82 4.43 17.04
C ARG A 22 -11.44 4.29 15.65
N SER A 23 -11.76 5.41 15.00
CA SER A 23 -12.30 5.40 13.64
C SER A 23 -11.35 4.73 12.64
N ILE A 24 -10.04 5.01 12.73
CA ILE A 24 -9.04 4.38 11.86
C ILE A 24 -8.88 2.89 12.15
N LEU A 25 -8.82 2.50 13.43
CA LEU A 25 -8.72 1.09 13.80
C LEU A 25 -9.95 0.29 13.36
N LYS A 26 -11.16 0.86 13.49
CA LYS A 26 -12.39 0.24 12.96
C LYS A 26 -12.33 0.06 11.44
N ARG A 27 -11.81 1.03 10.69
CA ARG A 27 -11.63 0.89 9.23
C ARG A 27 -10.60 -0.21 8.88
N ILE A 28 -9.55 -0.38 9.69
CA ILE A 28 -8.59 -1.48 9.51
C ILE A 28 -9.26 -2.83 9.78
N GLN A 29 -10.07 -2.93 10.84
CA GLN A 29 -10.88 -4.10 11.16
C GLN A 29 -11.85 -4.45 10.02
N GLU A 30 -12.67 -3.49 9.58
CA GLU A 30 -13.69 -3.67 8.53
C GLU A 30 -13.09 -4.03 7.16
N SER A 31 -11.86 -3.57 6.89
CA SER A 31 -11.15 -3.91 5.66
C SER A 31 -10.40 -5.25 5.74
N HIS A 32 -10.45 -5.95 6.88
CA HIS A 32 -9.69 -7.16 7.16
C HIS A 32 -8.19 -7.02 6.84
N ALA A 33 -7.65 -5.82 7.04
CA ALA A 33 -6.26 -5.54 6.74
C ALA A 33 -5.34 -6.28 7.74
N LEU A 34 -4.38 -7.04 7.21
CA LEU A 34 -3.38 -7.72 8.02
C LEU A 34 -2.48 -6.71 8.73
N LEU A 35 -2.23 -6.98 10.00
CA LEU A 35 -1.26 -6.29 10.82
C LEU A 35 0.10 -6.99 10.68
N SER A 36 1.17 -6.21 10.61
CA SER A 36 2.55 -6.68 10.73
C SER A 36 3.13 -6.15 12.04
N LEU A 37 3.54 -7.05 12.92
CA LEU A 37 4.07 -6.76 14.24
C LEU A 37 5.58 -7.04 14.27
N SER A 38 6.34 -6.06 14.73
CA SER A 38 7.75 -6.20 15.08
C SER A 38 7.88 -6.23 16.61
N LEU A 39 8.36 -7.34 17.13
CA LEU A 39 8.54 -7.55 18.57
C LEU A 39 9.97 -7.21 19.00
N PRO A 40 10.17 -6.57 20.16
CA PRO A 40 11.51 -6.35 20.72
C PRO A 40 12.29 -7.66 20.84
N ASN A 41 13.59 -7.61 20.47
CA ASN A 41 14.51 -8.75 20.53
C ASN A 41 14.09 -9.97 19.68
N SER A 42 13.14 -9.83 18.77
CA SER A 42 12.88 -10.79 17.70
C SER A 42 13.45 -10.27 16.37
N LYS A 43 14.00 -11.18 15.57
CA LYS A 43 14.46 -10.88 14.20
C LYS A 43 13.32 -11.03 13.17
N GLY A 44 12.15 -11.53 13.57
CA GLY A 44 11.02 -11.80 12.68
C GLY A 44 9.94 -10.72 12.73
N THR A 45 9.13 -10.70 11.68
CA THR A 45 7.84 -10.01 11.63
C THR A 45 6.73 -11.02 11.81
N TYR A 46 5.69 -10.66 12.55
CA TYR A 46 4.54 -11.53 12.83
C TYR A 46 3.28 -10.90 12.25
N SER A 47 2.40 -11.70 11.66
CA SER A 47 1.10 -11.23 11.19
C SER A 47 0.00 -11.46 12.23
N SER A 48 -0.99 -10.57 12.25
CA SER A 48 -2.22 -10.68 13.04
C SER A 48 -3.34 -9.90 12.34
N SER A 49 -4.52 -9.81 12.94
CA SER A 49 -5.64 -8.99 12.49
C SER A 49 -6.30 -8.26 13.67
N LEU A 50 -6.98 -7.16 13.40
CA LEU A 50 -7.85 -6.51 14.40
C LEU A 50 -9.15 -7.29 14.49
N ILE A 51 -9.47 -7.80 15.68
CA ILE A 51 -10.74 -8.48 15.95
C ILE A 51 -11.79 -7.45 16.35
N ASN A 52 -11.50 -6.64 17.37
CA ASN A 52 -12.44 -5.67 17.94
C ASN A 52 -11.77 -4.37 18.37
N VAL A 53 -12.53 -3.28 18.32
CA VAL A 53 -12.21 -2.00 18.97
C VAL A 53 -13.31 -1.73 20.01
N ILE A 54 -12.97 -1.92 21.28
CA ILE A 54 -13.93 -1.89 22.40
C ILE A 54 -13.78 -0.54 23.11
N HIS A 55 -14.88 0.21 23.16
CA HIS A 55 -14.94 1.49 23.86
C HIS A 55 -16.28 1.61 24.59
N ASP A 56 -16.21 1.64 25.91
CA ASP A 56 -17.32 1.90 26.84
C ASP A 56 -16.85 2.84 27.96
N ASP A 57 -17.70 3.08 28.96
CA ASP A 57 -17.41 4.03 30.04
C ASP A 57 -16.21 3.63 30.91
N GLU A 58 -15.83 2.35 30.93
CA GLU A 58 -14.76 1.81 31.79
C GLU A 58 -13.54 1.32 30.98
N THR A 59 -13.71 1.09 29.68
CA THR A 59 -12.74 0.38 28.84
C THR A 59 -12.48 1.11 27.51
N ASP A 60 -11.20 1.21 27.12
CA ASP A 60 -10.78 1.68 25.79
C ASP A 60 -9.61 0.81 25.31
N VAL A 61 -9.94 -0.34 24.71
CA VAL A 61 -8.98 -1.39 24.35
C VAL A 61 -9.21 -1.91 22.94
N VAL A 62 -8.20 -2.57 22.41
CA VAL A 62 -8.22 -3.16 21.09
C VAL A 62 -7.86 -4.65 21.21
N GLU A 63 -8.54 -5.48 20.45
CA GLU A 63 -8.34 -6.92 20.45
C GLU A 63 -7.68 -7.35 19.14
N LEU A 64 -6.55 -8.06 19.25
CA LEU A 64 -5.80 -8.61 18.13
C LEU A 64 -5.92 -10.13 18.10
N ASP A 65 -5.91 -10.70 16.91
CA ASP A 65 -5.86 -12.14 16.69
C ASP A 65 -4.49 -12.75 17.00
N GLU A 66 -4.42 -14.08 17.06
CA GLU A 66 -3.19 -14.82 17.32
C GLU A 66 -2.07 -14.45 16.33
N LEU A 67 -0.82 -14.39 16.83
CA LEU A 67 0.34 -14.06 16.00
C LEU A 67 0.71 -15.26 15.13
N THR A 68 0.95 -15.00 13.84
CA THR A 68 1.50 -15.97 12.91
C THR A 68 2.90 -15.54 12.45
N PRO A 69 3.94 -16.39 12.57
CA PRO A 69 3.93 -17.71 13.18
C PRO A 69 3.74 -17.67 14.71
N SER A 70 3.16 -18.75 15.27
CA SER A 70 2.78 -18.84 16.70
C SER A 70 3.94 -18.71 17.67
N ILE A 71 5.19 -18.93 17.24
CA ILE A 71 6.40 -18.62 18.04
C ILE A 71 6.44 -17.15 18.49
N GLY A 72 5.75 -16.24 17.79
CA GLY A 72 5.60 -14.85 18.20
C GLY A 72 4.88 -14.67 19.53
N HIS A 73 4.03 -15.63 19.92
CA HIS A 73 3.29 -15.62 21.17
C HIS A 73 4.22 -15.42 22.38
N ASP A 74 5.22 -16.28 22.52
CA ASP A 74 6.17 -16.24 23.65
C ASP A 74 6.96 -14.93 23.67
N HIS A 75 7.34 -14.42 22.50
CA HIS A 75 8.02 -13.13 22.39
C HIS A 75 7.13 -11.97 22.80
N PHE A 76 5.85 -11.99 22.41
CA PHE A 76 4.93 -10.91 22.69
C PHE A 76 4.52 -10.86 24.16
N ILE A 77 4.32 -12.03 24.79
CA ILE A 77 4.09 -12.11 26.24
C ILE A 77 5.27 -11.54 27.03
N LYS A 78 6.50 -11.93 26.64
CA LYS A 78 7.72 -11.51 27.36
C LYS A 78 7.98 -10.01 27.22
N SER A 79 7.83 -9.48 26.01
CA SER A 79 8.08 -8.06 25.75
C SER A 79 6.94 -7.15 26.21
N ARG A 80 5.70 -7.64 26.17
CA ARG A 80 4.45 -6.88 26.35
C ARG A 80 4.31 -5.68 25.43
N GLU A 81 5.14 -5.58 24.40
CA GLU A 81 5.22 -4.43 23.51
C GLU A 81 5.45 -4.90 22.08
N ALA A 82 4.87 -4.19 21.12
CA ALA A 82 5.15 -4.38 19.71
C ALA A 82 5.06 -3.05 18.96
N ARG A 83 5.77 -2.95 17.84
CA ARG A 83 5.45 -1.96 16.81
C ARG A 83 4.56 -2.61 15.77
N VAL A 84 3.42 -2.00 15.50
CA VAL A 84 2.42 -2.49 14.57
C VAL A 84 2.42 -1.61 13.32
N TYR A 85 2.34 -2.25 12.17
CA TYR A 85 2.12 -1.63 10.87
C TYR A 85 0.90 -2.26 10.21
N ALA A 86 0.06 -1.42 9.63
CA ALA A 86 -1.06 -1.84 8.78
C ALA A 86 -1.12 -0.96 7.54
N LYS A 87 -1.67 -1.49 6.46
CA LYS A 87 -1.97 -0.72 5.25
C LYS A 87 -3.47 -0.60 5.08
N LEU A 88 -4.01 0.60 5.29
CA LEU A 88 -5.42 0.91 5.13
C LEU A 88 -5.64 1.61 3.78
N ASN A 89 -6.15 0.90 2.77
CA ASN A 89 -6.45 1.47 1.44
C ASN A 89 -5.29 2.27 0.81
N GLY A 90 -4.04 1.87 1.06
CA GLY A 90 -2.85 2.54 0.56
C GLY A 90 -2.23 3.56 1.52
N VAL A 91 -2.86 3.80 2.66
CA VAL A 91 -2.31 4.58 3.78
C VAL A 91 -1.51 3.68 4.69
N ASP A 92 -0.30 4.10 5.03
CA ASP A 92 0.50 3.43 6.03
C ASP A 92 0.06 3.91 7.42
N VAL A 93 -0.35 2.97 8.28
CA VAL A 93 -0.74 3.23 9.66
C VAL A 93 0.25 2.51 10.57
N ARG A 94 0.87 3.22 11.51
CA ARG A 94 1.82 2.65 12.47
C ARG A 94 1.52 3.10 13.89
N PHE A 95 1.71 2.19 14.83
CA PHE A 95 1.58 2.51 16.25
C PHE A 95 2.35 1.53 17.12
N SER A 96 2.68 1.95 18.34
CA SER A 96 3.14 1.04 19.38
C SER A 96 1.94 0.42 20.08
N CYS A 97 1.98 -0.89 20.33
CA CYS A 97 1.00 -1.57 21.16
C CYS A 97 1.60 -1.99 22.48
N HIS A 98 0.78 -1.98 23.53
CA HIS A 98 1.12 -2.49 24.86
C HIS A 98 0.11 -3.58 25.24
N LEU A 99 0.61 -4.77 25.52
CA LEU A 99 -0.21 -5.94 25.85
C LEU A 99 -0.78 -5.80 27.27
N LYS A 100 -2.11 -5.81 27.39
CA LYS A 100 -2.83 -5.76 28.67
C LYS A 100 -3.20 -7.14 29.18
N GLY A 101 -3.65 -8.00 28.28
CA GLY A 101 -4.06 -9.34 28.64
C GLY A 101 -4.19 -10.24 27.43
N ILE A 102 -4.50 -11.49 27.70
CA ILE A 102 -4.74 -12.51 26.69
C ILE A 102 -6.09 -13.10 27.03
N LYS A 103 -6.94 -13.24 26.02
CA LYS A 103 -8.19 -13.99 26.16
C LYS A 103 -8.04 -15.31 25.43
N ARG A 104 -8.70 -16.31 25.98
CA ARG A 104 -8.92 -17.58 25.29
C ARG A 104 -10.41 -17.86 25.36
N SER A 105 -11.03 -18.02 24.21
CA SER A 105 -12.44 -18.41 24.12
C SER A 105 -12.61 -19.90 24.43
N ASP A 106 -13.85 -20.31 24.69
CA ASP A 106 -14.18 -21.69 25.06
C ASP A 106 -13.86 -22.71 23.94
N ASP A 107 -13.89 -22.26 22.69
CA ASP A 107 -13.48 -23.00 21.49
C ASP A 107 -11.96 -22.92 21.21
N GLY A 108 -11.19 -22.28 22.09
CA GLY A 108 -9.74 -22.32 22.11
C GLY A 108 -9.03 -21.20 21.34
N TYR A 109 -9.74 -20.27 20.70
CA TYR A 109 -9.12 -19.15 20.00
C TYR A 109 -8.41 -18.21 20.96
N LEU A 110 -7.20 -17.81 20.59
CA LEU A 110 -6.36 -16.92 21.39
C LEU A 110 -6.44 -15.51 20.81
N SER A 111 -6.69 -14.52 21.68
CA SER A 111 -6.62 -13.12 21.30
C SER A 111 -5.83 -12.29 22.31
N TYR A 112 -5.25 -11.20 21.84
CA TYR A 112 -4.49 -10.26 22.65
C TYR A 112 -5.30 -8.99 22.87
N VAL A 113 -5.41 -8.56 24.13
CA VAL A 113 -5.99 -7.27 24.49
C VAL A 113 -4.86 -6.28 24.66
N ILE A 114 -4.89 -5.19 23.90
CA ILE A 114 -3.93 -4.09 23.98
C ILE A 114 -4.63 -2.80 24.41
N ASP A 115 -3.88 -1.86 24.98
CA ASP A 115 -4.37 -0.49 25.18
C ASP A 115 -4.72 0.17 23.83
N LEU A 116 -5.68 1.11 23.83
CA LEU A 116 -5.88 1.98 22.66
C LEU A 116 -4.55 2.69 22.32
N PRO A 117 -3.98 2.48 21.12
CA PRO A 117 -2.67 3.01 20.78
C PRO A 117 -2.69 4.53 20.65
N ARG A 118 -1.74 5.21 21.30
CA ARG A 118 -1.59 6.67 21.19
C ARG A 118 -0.12 7.07 21.36
N PRO A 119 0.47 7.85 20.42
CA PRO A 119 -0.11 8.31 19.16
C PRO A 119 -0.17 7.21 18.08
N VAL A 120 -0.97 7.45 17.03
CA VAL A 120 -0.96 6.67 15.79
C VAL A 120 -0.33 7.51 14.68
N GLU A 121 0.72 7.00 14.04
CA GLU A 121 1.30 7.59 12.84
C GLU A 121 0.45 7.19 11.62
N TYR A 122 -0.07 8.17 10.90
CA TYR A 122 -0.92 8.03 9.73
C TYR A 122 -0.26 8.72 8.55
N HIS A 123 0.18 7.93 7.55
CA HIS A 123 0.94 8.44 6.42
C HIS A 123 0.25 8.12 5.09
N GLU A 124 -0.43 9.13 4.54
CA GLU A 124 -1.02 9.07 3.20
C GLU A 124 0.06 9.33 2.15
N LEU A 125 0.76 8.29 1.71
CA LEU A 125 1.88 8.43 0.77
C LEU A 125 1.45 8.74 -0.67
N ARG A 126 0.15 8.67 -0.98
CA ARG A 126 -0.36 8.74 -2.36
C ARG A 126 -1.23 9.97 -2.56
N SER A 127 -0.84 10.82 -3.51
CA SER A 127 -1.67 11.96 -3.94
C SER A 127 -2.82 11.55 -4.86
N TYR A 128 -2.80 10.33 -5.40
CA TYR A 128 -3.78 9.83 -6.37
C TYR A 128 -4.15 8.38 -6.10
N PHE A 129 -5.43 8.06 -6.25
CA PHE A 129 -5.91 6.69 -6.26
C PHE A 129 -5.29 5.91 -7.44
N ARG A 130 -4.93 4.66 -7.19
CA ARG A 130 -4.33 3.75 -8.17
C ARG A 130 -5.37 2.71 -8.56
N VAL A 131 -5.72 2.69 -9.84
CA VAL A 131 -6.60 1.69 -10.41
C VAL A 131 -5.80 0.41 -10.65
N PRO A 132 -6.11 -0.71 -9.99
CA PRO A 132 -5.47 -1.98 -10.29
C PRO A 132 -5.85 -2.42 -11.70
N ILE A 133 -4.85 -2.86 -12.47
CA ILE A 133 -5.04 -3.38 -13.81
C ILE A 133 -5.00 -4.91 -13.75
N SER A 134 -6.04 -5.54 -14.28
CA SER A 134 -6.08 -7.00 -14.41
C SER A 134 -4.97 -7.48 -15.34
N LEU A 135 -4.33 -8.60 -15.01
CA LEU A 135 -3.36 -9.25 -15.89
C LEU A 135 -3.94 -9.54 -17.29
N ALA A 136 -5.26 -9.76 -17.41
CA ALA A 136 -5.91 -10.00 -18.69
C ALA A 136 -5.95 -8.76 -19.61
N SER A 137 -5.86 -7.55 -19.04
CA SER A 137 -5.91 -6.31 -19.81
C SER A 137 -4.62 -6.05 -20.60
N ASN A 138 -3.50 -6.70 -20.23
CA ASN A 138 -2.22 -6.63 -20.95
C ASN A 138 -1.78 -5.21 -21.35
N ILE A 139 -2.01 -4.22 -20.48
CA ILE A 139 -1.54 -2.86 -20.72
C ILE A 139 -0.02 -2.85 -20.55
N GLN A 140 0.69 -2.54 -21.62
CA GLN A 140 2.15 -2.59 -21.69
C GLN A 140 2.75 -1.20 -21.67
N VAL A 141 3.95 -1.11 -21.12
CA VAL A 141 4.84 0.04 -21.26
C VAL A 141 6.17 -0.43 -21.81
N THR A 142 6.66 0.27 -22.82
CA THR A 142 8.01 0.11 -23.37
C THR A 142 8.86 1.25 -22.82
N ILE A 143 9.92 0.94 -22.09
CA ILE A 143 10.83 1.91 -21.48
C ILE A 143 12.11 1.91 -22.30
N GLU A 144 12.50 3.09 -22.78
CA GLU A 144 13.72 3.28 -23.57
C GLU A 144 14.91 3.45 -22.63
N LEU A 145 15.88 2.53 -22.73
CA LEU A 145 17.18 2.60 -22.05
C LEU A 145 18.23 3.02 -23.09
N GLU A 146 19.46 3.29 -22.67
CA GLU A 146 20.50 3.85 -23.57
C GLU A 146 20.81 2.97 -24.79
N ALA A 147 20.83 1.64 -24.60
CA ALA A 147 21.25 0.69 -25.63
C ALA A 147 20.13 -0.23 -26.14
N HIS A 148 18.99 -0.27 -25.45
CA HIS A 148 17.87 -1.15 -25.77
C HIS A 148 16.59 -0.62 -25.13
N HIS A 149 15.46 -1.26 -25.40
CA HIS A 149 14.22 -1.03 -24.65
C HIS A 149 13.89 -2.23 -23.79
N VAL A 150 13.00 -2.03 -22.83
CA VAL A 150 12.44 -3.10 -21.99
C VAL A 150 10.92 -2.98 -21.97
N THR A 151 10.24 -4.12 -22.01
CA THR A 151 8.79 -4.18 -21.89
C THR A 151 8.37 -4.53 -20.46
N ALA A 152 7.33 -3.87 -19.98
CA ALA A 152 6.72 -4.16 -18.69
C ALA A 152 5.20 -4.16 -18.79
N LEU A 153 4.55 -4.99 -17.97
CA LEU A 153 3.10 -5.01 -17.81
C LEU A 153 2.70 -4.12 -16.64
N ILE A 154 1.79 -3.17 -16.89
CA ILE A 154 1.29 -2.27 -15.85
C ILE A 154 0.38 -3.05 -14.89
N SER A 155 0.71 -3.03 -13.60
CA SER A 155 -0.07 -3.65 -12.51
C SER A 155 -1.10 -2.70 -11.93
N ASP A 156 -0.81 -1.41 -11.89
CA ASP A 156 -1.70 -0.35 -11.41
C ASP A 156 -1.34 0.99 -12.04
N ILE A 157 -2.32 1.86 -12.23
CA ILE A 157 -2.13 3.20 -12.81
C ILE A 157 -2.92 4.27 -12.06
N SER A 158 -2.33 5.46 -11.95
CA SER A 158 -2.93 6.67 -11.38
C SER A 158 -2.63 7.87 -12.27
N GLN A 159 -3.15 9.04 -11.92
CA GLN A 159 -2.80 10.28 -12.62
C GLN A 159 -1.32 10.67 -12.46
N GLY A 160 -0.66 10.23 -11.38
CA GLY A 160 0.73 10.58 -11.08
C GLY A 160 1.77 9.56 -11.57
N GLY A 161 1.36 8.35 -11.96
CA GLY A 161 2.30 7.30 -12.34
C GLY A 161 1.67 5.91 -12.28
N PHE A 162 2.50 4.87 -12.37
CA PHE A 162 2.08 3.48 -12.42
C PHE A 162 3.05 2.54 -11.69
N GLY A 163 2.54 1.37 -11.32
CA GLY A 163 3.34 0.18 -11.00
C GLY A 163 3.40 -0.73 -12.22
N ALA A 164 4.54 -1.37 -12.47
CA ALA A 164 4.68 -2.34 -13.55
C ALA A 164 5.62 -3.50 -13.17
N VAL A 165 5.47 -4.61 -13.90
CA VAL A 165 6.32 -5.80 -13.79
C VAL A 165 7.07 -5.95 -15.10
N ILE A 166 8.40 -5.91 -15.06
CA ILE A 166 9.26 -6.16 -16.22
C ILE A 166 8.98 -7.58 -16.73
N THR A 167 8.70 -7.71 -18.03
CA THR A 167 8.42 -9.00 -18.66
C THR A 167 9.67 -9.66 -19.22
N ASP A 168 10.69 -8.86 -19.51
CA ASP A 168 11.97 -9.32 -20.01
C ASP A 168 12.89 -9.75 -18.84
N SER A 169 14.16 -10.02 -19.11
CA SER A 169 15.16 -10.23 -18.06
C SER A 169 15.28 -9.01 -17.15
N VAL A 170 15.68 -9.23 -15.89
CA VAL A 170 16.00 -8.15 -14.93
C VAL A 170 16.89 -7.09 -15.60
N VAL A 171 16.49 -5.83 -15.45
CA VAL A 171 17.19 -4.67 -16.02
C VAL A 171 17.73 -3.77 -14.92
N ASN A 172 18.86 -3.14 -15.22
CA ASN A 172 19.43 -2.13 -14.35
C ASN A 172 18.75 -0.79 -14.60
N VAL A 173 17.85 -0.40 -13.68
CA VAL A 173 17.21 0.91 -13.65
C VAL A 173 17.48 1.57 -12.30
N SER A 174 17.98 2.81 -12.30
CA SER A 174 18.29 3.50 -11.06
C SER A 174 17.08 4.27 -10.55
N ILE A 175 16.89 4.27 -9.24
CA ILE A 175 15.88 5.14 -8.60
C ILE A 175 16.32 6.59 -8.75
N GLY A 176 15.42 7.43 -9.27
CA GLY A 176 15.64 8.85 -9.56
C GLY A 176 15.95 9.14 -11.03
N ASP A 177 16.29 8.13 -11.83
CA ASP A 177 16.57 8.31 -13.25
C ASP A 177 15.28 8.46 -14.05
N VAL A 178 15.37 9.27 -15.11
CA VAL A 178 14.26 9.58 -16.01
C VAL A 178 14.47 8.89 -17.35
N TYR A 179 13.47 8.12 -17.78
CA TYR A 179 13.49 7.38 -19.03
C TYR A 179 12.32 7.79 -19.93
N PRO A 180 12.52 7.95 -21.25
CA PRO A 180 11.42 7.96 -22.19
C PRO A 180 10.68 6.62 -22.16
N CYS A 181 9.37 6.65 -22.35
CA CYS A 181 8.57 5.45 -22.44
C CYS A 181 7.34 5.64 -23.34
N THR A 182 6.83 4.52 -23.85
CA THR A 182 5.58 4.47 -24.60
C THR A 182 4.61 3.54 -23.89
N ILE A 183 3.46 4.07 -23.48
CA ILE A 183 2.40 3.32 -22.81
C ILE A 183 1.32 2.96 -23.81
N GLN A 184 1.05 1.67 -23.95
CA GLN A 184 -0.02 1.12 -24.78
C GLN A 184 -1.29 0.96 -23.95
N LEU A 185 -2.15 1.98 -23.94
CA LEU A 185 -3.39 1.97 -23.14
C LEU A 185 -4.49 1.08 -23.74
N SER A 186 -4.54 1.00 -25.07
CA SER A 186 -5.44 0.13 -25.82
C SER A 186 -4.79 -0.24 -27.15
N LYS A 187 -5.36 -1.16 -27.94
CA LYS A 187 -4.77 -1.55 -29.25
C LYS A 187 -4.49 -0.38 -30.21
N LYS A 188 -5.19 0.75 -30.07
CA LYS A 188 -5.06 1.91 -30.97
C LYS A 188 -4.45 3.14 -30.31
N GLU A 189 -4.32 3.15 -28.98
CA GLU A 189 -3.91 4.34 -28.25
C GLU A 189 -2.58 4.14 -27.54
N LYS A 190 -1.64 5.03 -27.86
CA LYS A 190 -0.33 5.14 -27.24
C LYS A 190 -0.15 6.51 -26.59
N ILE A 191 0.56 6.53 -25.48
CA ILE A 191 1.06 7.75 -24.86
C ILE A 191 2.58 7.64 -24.77
N GLU A 192 3.27 8.47 -25.53
CA GLU A 192 4.71 8.69 -25.38
C GLU A 192 4.92 9.74 -24.31
N CYS A 193 5.73 9.46 -23.31
CA CYS A 193 6.06 10.38 -22.23
C CYS A 193 7.41 10.01 -21.59
N SER A 194 7.81 10.73 -20.55
CA SER A 194 8.95 10.35 -19.71
C SER A 194 8.47 9.94 -18.33
N ILE A 195 9.21 9.04 -17.71
CA ILE A 195 8.95 8.54 -16.36
C ILE A 195 10.21 8.63 -15.51
N GLU A 196 10.04 8.96 -14.24
CA GLU A 196 11.09 8.84 -13.21
C GLU A 196 10.88 7.53 -12.44
N ILE A 197 11.93 6.70 -12.31
CA ILE A 197 11.86 5.49 -11.50
C ILE A 197 11.89 5.86 -10.03
N ARG A 198 10.84 5.47 -9.29
CA ARG A 198 10.68 5.77 -7.85
C ARG A 198 10.88 4.55 -6.95
N ASN A 199 10.79 3.35 -7.50
CA ASN A 199 11.00 2.09 -6.80
C ASN A 199 11.40 1.00 -7.80
N SER A 200 12.30 0.10 -7.42
CA SER A 200 12.72 -1.05 -8.20
C SER A 200 13.04 -2.19 -7.22
N ARG A 201 12.37 -3.34 -7.36
CA ARG A 201 12.55 -4.50 -6.47
C ARG A 201 12.40 -5.80 -7.26
N ILE A 202 13.21 -6.78 -6.94
CA ILE A 202 13.03 -8.14 -7.44
C ILE A 202 12.15 -8.88 -6.44
N ASN A 203 11.18 -9.64 -6.94
CA ASN A 203 10.34 -10.49 -6.12
C ASN A 203 11.02 -11.85 -5.96
N ASP A 204 11.42 -12.19 -4.74
CA ASP A 204 12.17 -13.42 -4.42
C ASP A 204 11.44 -14.72 -4.82
N PHE A 205 10.11 -14.69 -4.95
CA PHE A 205 9.32 -15.88 -5.30
C PHE A 205 9.11 -16.05 -6.80
N THR A 206 9.03 -14.95 -7.55
CA THR A 206 8.73 -14.99 -8.99
C THR A 206 9.92 -14.67 -9.86
N ASP A 207 11.02 -14.21 -9.27
CA ASP A 207 12.22 -13.68 -9.92
C ASP A 207 11.91 -12.55 -10.93
N LYS A 208 10.75 -11.90 -10.76
CA LYS A 208 10.33 -10.78 -11.60
C LYS A 208 10.68 -9.45 -10.95
N GLN A 209 11.14 -8.52 -11.76
CA GLN A 209 11.41 -7.16 -11.33
C GLN A 209 10.13 -6.32 -11.37
N HIS A 210 9.76 -5.76 -10.22
CA HIS A 210 8.70 -4.79 -10.05
C HIS A 210 9.28 -3.38 -10.00
N ILE A 211 8.70 -2.47 -10.77
CA ILE A 211 9.05 -1.06 -10.78
C ILE A 211 7.85 -0.20 -10.41
N GLY A 212 8.13 0.92 -9.76
CA GLY A 212 7.18 2.01 -9.56
C GLY A 212 7.71 3.26 -10.24
N ALA A 213 6.92 3.86 -11.11
CA ALA A 213 7.32 4.99 -11.93
C ALA A 213 6.37 6.17 -11.74
N GLN A 214 6.92 7.39 -11.74
CA GLN A 214 6.19 8.64 -11.71
C GLN A 214 6.26 9.32 -13.08
N PHE A 215 5.15 9.88 -13.57
CA PHE A 215 5.19 10.64 -14.82
C PHE A 215 6.04 11.90 -14.66
N HIS A 216 6.95 12.13 -15.61
CA HIS A 216 7.88 13.25 -15.60
C HIS A 216 7.53 14.25 -16.72
N LYS A 217 7.25 15.51 -16.32
CA LYS A 217 7.00 16.65 -17.24
C LYS A 217 5.98 16.36 -18.35
N LEU A 218 4.80 15.85 -17.98
CA LEU A 218 3.71 15.69 -18.95
C LEU A 218 3.26 17.03 -19.50
N THR A 219 2.90 17.03 -20.79
CA THR A 219 2.10 18.08 -21.40
C THR A 219 0.66 18.01 -20.93
N ARG A 220 -0.07 19.13 -20.99
CA ARG A 220 -1.49 19.18 -20.62
C ARG A 220 -2.35 18.15 -21.39
N ALA A 221 -2.01 17.91 -22.66
CA ALA A 221 -2.71 16.92 -23.48
C ALA A 221 -2.46 15.49 -22.98
N GLN A 222 -1.22 15.15 -22.60
CA GLN A 222 -0.90 13.85 -22.01
C GLN A 222 -1.57 13.66 -20.65
N GLU A 223 -1.55 14.68 -19.78
CA GLU A 223 -2.25 14.64 -18.49
C GLU A 223 -3.74 14.35 -18.64
N LEU A 224 -4.42 15.07 -19.54
CA LEU A 224 -5.84 14.86 -19.82
C LEU A 224 -6.11 13.44 -20.32
N ARG A 225 -5.26 12.93 -21.22
CA ARG A 225 -5.38 11.56 -21.73
C ARG A 225 -5.23 10.54 -20.61
N ILE A 226 -4.20 10.65 -19.77
CA ILE A 226 -3.97 9.76 -18.63
C ILE A 226 -5.14 9.84 -17.63
N SER A 227 -5.61 11.05 -17.33
CA SER A 227 -6.73 11.26 -16.42
C SER A 227 -8.03 10.63 -16.92
N ASN A 228 -8.35 10.78 -18.21
CA ASN A 228 -9.56 10.18 -18.79
C ASN A 228 -9.50 8.65 -18.79
N GLN A 229 -8.32 8.11 -19.07
CA GLN A 229 -8.09 6.66 -19.18
C GLN A 229 -8.11 6.00 -17.81
N THR A 230 -7.46 6.60 -16.81
CA THR A 230 -7.55 6.15 -15.41
C THR A 230 -9.00 6.17 -14.91
N ALA A 231 -9.76 7.24 -15.21
CA ALA A 231 -11.18 7.30 -14.85
C ALA A 231 -12.05 6.26 -15.58
N GLN A 232 -11.72 5.90 -16.82
CA GLN A 232 -12.40 4.83 -17.54
C GLN A 232 -12.11 3.46 -16.90
N LEU A 233 -10.83 3.13 -16.67
CA LEU A 233 -10.43 1.87 -16.03
C LEU A 233 -11.07 1.73 -14.64
N GLN A 234 -11.16 2.81 -13.88
CA GLN A 234 -11.82 2.81 -12.56
C GLN A 234 -13.31 2.49 -12.68
N ARG A 235 -14.02 3.06 -13.65
CA ARG A 235 -15.44 2.78 -13.89
C ARG A 235 -15.66 1.32 -14.29
N GLU A 236 -14.78 0.76 -15.12
CA GLU A 236 -14.85 -0.64 -15.53
C GLU A 236 -14.60 -1.60 -14.35
N MET A 237 -13.64 -1.29 -13.47
CA MET A 237 -13.39 -2.04 -12.25
C MET A 237 -14.60 -2.06 -11.32
N ILE A 238 -15.20 -0.89 -11.06
CA ILE A 238 -16.38 -0.77 -10.19
C ILE A 238 -17.54 -1.61 -10.73
N ARG A 239 -17.79 -1.55 -12.05
CA ARG A 239 -18.83 -2.37 -12.69
C ARG A 239 -18.59 -3.87 -12.48
N LYS A 240 -17.35 -4.34 -12.65
CA LYS A 240 -17.00 -5.76 -12.45
C LYS A 240 -17.18 -6.21 -11.01
N ASN A 241 -16.82 -5.36 -10.04
CA ASN A 241 -16.97 -5.68 -8.62
C ASN A 241 -18.43 -5.65 -8.13
N LEU A 242 -19.32 -4.91 -8.80
CA LEU A 242 -20.78 -4.90 -8.50
C LEU A 242 -21.54 -6.05 -9.18
N SER A 243 -20.90 -6.78 -10.10
CA SER A 243 -21.48 -7.93 -10.82
C SER A 243 -21.10 -9.29 -10.23
N VAL A 244 -20.51 -9.31 -9.03
CA VAL A 244 -20.19 -10.50 -8.24
C VAL A 244 -20.96 -10.40 -6.93
#